data_AF-A0A7V9PD20-F1
#
_entry.id   AF-A0A7V9PD20-F1
#
_cell.length_a   1.000
_cell.length_b   1.000
_cell.length_c   1.000
_cell.angle_alpha   90.00
_cell.angle_beta   90.00
_cell.angle_gamma   90.00
#
_symmetry.space_group_name_H-M   'P 1'
#
loop_
_entity.id
_entity.type
_entity.pdbx_description
1 polymer ?
#
loop_
_entity_poly.entity_id
_entity_poly.type
_entity_poly.pdbx_seq_one_letter_code
_entity_poly.pdbx_strand_id
1 'polypeptide(L)'
;MLVRFAAYTGLRAGEIAALRVRNVDLRAGTVNVTESTAEVGGRLVTGRPKTERSVRVVGLPRFLVDELRAHLGDRLLQPDTY
;
A
#
# COMPACT_ATOMS: atom_id res chain seq x y z
N MET A 1 -12.81 5.26 2.27
CA MET A 1 -11.54 4.70 2.78
C MET A 1 -10.30 5.36 2.14
N LEU A 2 -10.21 5.50 0.81
CA LEU A 2 -8.99 5.95 0.11
C LEU A 2 -8.39 7.28 0.61
N VAL A 3 -9.21 8.33 0.80
CA VAL A 3 -8.73 9.64 1.29
C VAL A 3 -8.14 9.54 2.69
N ARG A 4 -8.77 8.77 3.60
CA ARG A 4 -8.24 8.51 4.95
C ARG A 4 -6.92 7.76 4.86
N PHE A 5 -6.88 6.68 4.08
CA PHE A 5 -5.66 5.91 3.88
C PHE A 5 -4.50 6.79 3.38
N ALA A 6 -4.73 7.62 2.35
CA ALA A 6 -3.73 8.55 1.85
C ALA A 6 -3.28 9.56 2.93
N ALA A 7 -4.23 10.14 3.67
CA ALA A 7 -3.96 11.13 4.71
C ALA A 7 -3.14 10.57 5.87
N TYR A 8 -3.38 9.32 6.29
CA TYR A 8 -2.72 8.72 7.46
C TYR A 8 -1.42 7.97 7.13
N THR A 9 -1.21 7.60 5.86
CA THR A 9 0.01 6.89 5.44
C THR A 9 1.01 7.78 4.71
N GLY A 10 0.54 8.92 4.16
CA GLY A 10 1.38 9.80 3.34
C GLY A 10 1.84 9.16 2.01
N LEU A 11 1.20 8.06 1.58
CA LEU A 11 1.50 7.47 0.28
C LEU A 11 1.08 8.41 -0.85
N ARG A 12 1.91 8.48 -1.88
CA ARG A 12 1.63 9.23 -3.11
C ARG A 12 0.60 8.48 -3.95
N ALA A 13 -0.11 9.19 -4.83
CA ALA A 13 -1.12 8.59 -5.71
C ALA A 13 -0.57 7.38 -6.52
N GLY A 14 0.66 7.47 -7.03
CA GLY A 14 1.32 6.37 -7.73
C GLY A 14 1.65 5.16 -6.85
N GLU A 15 1.99 5.37 -5.58
CA GLU A 15 2.26 4.30 -4.61
C GLU A 15 0.96 3.59 -4.22
N ILE A 16 -0.11 4.36 -4.02
CA ILE A 16 -1.46 3.82 -3.77
C ILE A 16 -1.97 3.03 -4.98
N ALA A 17 -1.76 3.54 -6.19
CA ALA A 17 -2.16 2.88 -7.43
C ALA A 17 -1.38 1.57 -7.70
N ALA A 18 -0.13 1.49 -7.23
CA ALA A 18 0.69 0.28 -7.33
C ALA A 18 0.50 -0.69 -6.15
N LEU A 19 -0.26 -0.30 -5.13
CA LEU A 19 -0.37 -1.07 -3.89
C LEU A 19 -0.98 -2.45 -4.16
N ARG A 20 -0.30 -3.48 -3.67
CA ARG A 20 -0.74 -4.87 -3.73
C ARG A 20 -1.13 -5.34 -2.34
N VAL A 21 -2.11 -6.24 -2.25
CA VAL A 21 -2.54 -6.82 -0.98
C VAL A 21 -1.38 -7.47 -0.22
N ARG A 22 -0.51 -8.21 -0.92
CA ARG A 22 0.69 -8.84 -0.32
C ARG A 22 1.63 -7.86 0.41
N ASN A 23 1.53 -6.57 0.10
CA ASN A 23 2.34 -5.53 0.72
C ASN A 23 1.67 -4.92 1.97
N VAL A 24 0.47 -5.36 2.34
CA VAL A 24 -0.27 -4.86 3.51
C VAL A 24 -0.27 -5.93 4.59
N ASP A 25 0.38 -5.65 5.71
CA ASP A 25 0.36 -6.52 6.89
C ASP A 25 -0.60 -5.93 7.93
N LEU A 26 -1.81 -6.47 7.96
CA LEU A 26 -2.84 -6.07 8.93
C LEU A 26 -2.60 -6.63 10.34
N ARG A 27 -1.66 -7.58 10.52
CA ARG A 27 -1.27 -8.08 11.85
C ARG A 27 -0.24 -7.16 12.47
N ALA A 28 0.80 -6.81 11.70
CA ALA A 28 1.80 -5.84 12.12
C ALA A 28 1.30 -4.39 12.06
N GLY A 29 0.21 -4.13 11.33
CA GLY A 29 -0.32 -2.78 11.12
C GLY A 29 0.62 -1.95 10.26
N THR A 30 1.12 -2.53 9.16
CA THR A 30 2.10 -1.88 8.30
C THR A 30 1.79 -2.06 6.81
N VAL A 31 2.38 -1.19 5.99
CA VAL A 31 2.35 -1.27 4.52
C VAL A 31 3.77 -1.13 3.98
N ASN A 32 4.16 -2.09 3.15
CA ASN A 32 5.43 -2.08 2.43
C ASN A 32 5.27 -1.35 1.10
N VAL A 33 5.86 -0.17 0.99
CA VAL A 33 5.89 0.60 -0.25
C VAL A 33 7.08 0.11 -1.08
N THR A 34 6.82 -0.75 -2.07
CA THR A 34 7.86 -1.38 -2.89
C THR A 34 7.72 -1.11 -4.38
N GLU A 35 6.61 -0.49 -4.80
CA GLU A 35 6.23 -0.23 -6.19
C GLU A 35 5.54 1.15 -6.30
N SER A 36 5.62 1.79 -7.47
CA SER A 36 4.85 2.99 -7.79
C SER A 36 4.43 2.96 -9.25
N THR A 37 3.21 3.41 -9.53
CA THR A 37 2.69 3.60 -10.89
C THR A 37 2.88 5.04 -11.33
N ALA A 38 3.32 5.24 -12.58
CA ALA A 38 3.43 6.54 -13.23
C ALA A 38 2.89 6.46 -14.65
N GLU A 39 2.40 7.58 -15.18
CA GLU A 39 2.01 7.68 -16.59
C GLU A 39 3.22 8.10 -17.44
N VAL A 40 3.55 7.29 -18.45
CA VAL A 40 4.64 7.55 -19.39
C VAL A 40 4.08 7.41 -20.80
N GLY A 41 3.97 8.53 -21.52
CA GLY A 41 3.45 8.55 -22.89
C GLY A 41 2.02 8.01 -23.01
N GLY A 42 1.13 8.36 -22.07
CA GLY A 42 -0.28 7.91 -22.08
C GLY A 42 -0.50 6.48 -21.56
N ARG A 43 0.54 5.81 -21.06
CA ARG A 43 0.44 4.44 -20.51
C ARG A 43 0.81 4.43 -19.04
N LEU A 44 0.04 3.68 -18.25
CA LEU A 44 0.39 3.40 -16.87
C LEU A 44 1.52 2.37 -16.83
N VAL A 45 2.63 2.76 -16.23
CA VAL A 45 3.80 1.92 -16.01
C VAL A 45 4.00 1.76 -14.52
N THR A 46 3.97 0.51 -14.05
CA THR A 46 4.29 0.16 -12.66
C THR A 46 5.70 -0.41 -12.61
N GLY A 47 6.51 0.08 -11.68
CA GLY A 47 7.86 -0.43 -11.48
C GLY A 47 8.37 -0.15 -10.08
N ARG A 48 9.65 -0.48 -9.86
CA ARG A 48 10.34 -0.10 -8.63
C ARG A 48 10.30 1.42 -8.46
N PRO A 49 10.21 1.93 -7.22
CA PRO A 49 10.29 3.35 -6.97
C PRO A 49 11.55 3.93 -7.61
N LYS A 50 11.45 5.18 -8.07
CA LYS A 50 12.51 5.87 -8.81
C LYS A 50 13.87 5.88 -8.08
N THR A 51 13.87 5.68 -6.76
CA THR A 51 15.07 5.52 -5.92
C THR A 51 14.85 4.41 -4.88
N GLU A 52 15.92 3.70 -4.51
CA GLU A 52 15.89 2.68 -3.45
C GLU A 52 15.41 3.27 -2.11
N ARG A 53 15.72 4.54 -1.83
CA ARG A 53 15.24 5.28 -0.63
C ARG A 53 13.73 5.42 -0.54
N SER A 54 13.00 5.22 -1.64
CA SER A 54 11.54 5.30 -1.65
C SER A 54 10.89 3.98 -1.23
N VAL A 55 11.66 2.89 -1.15
CA VAL A 55 11.22 1.63 -0.53
C VAL A 55 11.20 1.79 0.97
N ARG A 56 10.02 1.67 1.58
CA ARG A 56 9.83 1.91 3.01
C ARG A 56 8.65 1.14 3.58
N VAL A 57 8.69 0.91 4.89
CA VAL A 57 7.55 0.40 5.65
C VAL A 57 6.84 1.58 6.30
N VAL A 58 5.52 1.68 6.13
CA VAL A 58 4.68 2.72 6.71
C VAL A 58 3.74 2.10 7.73
N GLY A 59 3.69 2.67 8.93
CA GLY A 59 2.76 2.24 9.98
C GLY A 59 1.32 2.66 9.68
N LEU A 60 0.37 1.79 9.98
CA LEU A 60 -1.06 2.03 9.91
C LEU A 60 -1.61 2.29 11.31
N PRO A 61 -2.35 3.40 11.53
CA PRO A 61 -3.11 3.58 12.76
C PRO A 61 -4.12 2.46 12.96
N ARG A 62 -4.39 2.09 14.22
CA ARG A 62 -5.27 0.95 14.57
C ARG A 62 -6.66 1.04 13.94
N PHE A 63 -7.29 2.22 13.94
CA PHE A 63 -8.61 2.40 13.33
C PHE A 63 -8.59 2.14 11.81
N LEU A 64 -7.46 2.44 11.13
CA LEU A 64 -7.31 2.22 9.70
C LEU A 64 -7.11 0.73 9.41
N VAL A 65 -6.42 0.00 10.29
CA VAL A 65 -6.32 -1.46 10.23
C VAL A 65 -7.71 -2.09 10.37
N ASP A 66 -8.53 -1.61 11.30
CA ASP A 66 -9.89 -2.12 11.51
C ASP A 66 -10.80 -1.81 10.30
N GLU A 67 -10.72 -0.59 9.75
CA GLU A 67 -11.41 -0.24 8.48
C GLU A 67 -10.96 -1.13 7.31
N LEU A 68 -9.65 -1.38 7.19
CA LEU A 68 -9.08 -2.24 6.15
C LEU A 68 -9.55 -3.68 6.30
N ARG A 69 -9.59 -4.23 7.52
CA ARG A 69 -10.14 -5.58 7.76
C ARG A 69 -11.60 -5.67 7.36
N ALA A 70 -12.41 -4.68 7.73
CA ALA A 70 -13.82 -4.64 7.35
C ALA A 70 -14.01 -4.53 5.82
N HIS A 71 -13.14 -3.78 5.14
CA HIS A 71 -13.23 -3.58 3.69
C HIS A 71 -12.75 -4.80 2.88
N LEU A 72 -11.68 -5.45 3.33
CA LEU A 72 -11.04 -6.57 2.63
C LEU A 72 -11.70 -7.92 2.97
N GLY A 73 -12.41 -8.00 4.10
CA GLY A 73 -12.95 -9.24 4.65
C GLY A 73 -11.84 -10.25 5.02
N ASP A 74 -12.23 -11.51 5.29
CA ASP A 74 -11.27 -12.58 5.62
C ASP A 74 -10.37 -12.99 4.46
N ARG A 75 -10.62 -12.49 3.24
CA ARG A 75 -9.94 -12.92 2.01
C ARG A 75 -8.43 -12.65 1.97
N LEU A 76 -7.90 -11.81 2.87
CA LEU A 76 -6.56 -11.24 2.72
C LEU A 76 -5.70 -11.29 4.00
N LEU A 77 -6.04 -12.16 4.97
CA LEU A 77 -5.34 -12.27 6.28
C LEU A 77 -4.00 -13.04 6.25
N GLN A 78 -3.47 -13.35 5.05
CA GLN A 78 -2.19 -14.02 4.88
C GLN A 78 -1.26 -13.11 4.06
N PRO A 79 -0.25 -12.49 4.68
CA PRO A 79 0.93 -12.08 3.92
C PRO A 79 1.61 -13.39 3.50
N ASP A 80 1.57 -13.69 2.20
CA ASP A 80 2.30 -14.81 1.62
C ASP A 80 3.80 -14.60 1.88
N THR A 81 4.31 -15.24 2.91
CA THR A 81 5.74 -15.42 3.17
C THR A 81 6.28 -16.34 2.07
N TYR A 82 7.00 -15.78 1.10
CA TYR A 82 7.87 -16.51 0.18
C TYR A 82 9.32 -16.36 0.61
#